data_AF-C5E447-F1
#
_entry.id   AF-C5E447-F1
#
_cell.length_a   1.000
_cell.length_b   1.000
_cell.length_c   1.000
_cell.angle_alpha   90.00
_cell.angle_beta   90.00
_cell.angle_gamma   90.00
#
_symmetry.space_group_name_H-M   'P 1'
#
loop_
_entity.id
_entity.type
_entity.pdbx_description
1 polymer ?
#
loop_
_entity_poly.entity_id
_entity_poly.type
_entity_poly.pdbx_seq_one_letter_code
_entity_poly.pdbx_strand_id
1 'polypeptide(L)' 'MRPTQLLLNQAKKSSSVVPLELTPLFIAMGAAVASASYFTYKKFAHDRSLRITKNPELSEVQKAIDSEKSQ' A
#
# COMPACT_ATOMS: atom_id res chain seq x y z
N MET A 1 -0.12 7.87 -36.79
CA MET A 1 0.95 7.95 -35.77
C MET A 1 0.43 8.76 -34.59
N ARG A 2 0.54 8.28 -33.34
CA ARG A 2 0.05 9.01 -32.16
C ARG A 2 1.18 9.89 -31.59
N PRO A 3 1.11 11.22 -31.65
CA PRO A 3 2.21 12.12 -31.26
C PRO A 3 2.63 11.96 -29.79
N THR A 4 1.72 11.50 -28.93
CA THR A 4 1.97 11.20 -27.52
C THR A 4 3.04 10.11 -27.33
N GLN A 5 3.20 9.18 -28.27
CA GLN A 5 4.19 8.10 -28.18
C GLN A 5 5.62 8.60 -28.41
N LEU A 6 5.81 9.66 -29.21
CA LEU A 6 7.13 10.26 -29.44
C LEU A 6 7.64 10.97 -28.18
N LEU A 7 6.76 11.72 -27.51
CA LEU A 7 7.08 12.37 -26.23
C LEU A 7 7.37 11.34 -25.13
N LEU A 8 6.56 10.27 -25.06
CA LEU A 8 6.78 9.18 -24.11
C LEU A 8 8.11 8.43 -24.36
N ASN A 9 8.49 8.24 -25.62
CA ASN A 9 9.77 7.61 -25.98
C ASN A 9 10.98 8.50 -25.75
N GLN A 10 10.82 9.84 -25.78
CA GLN A 10 11.87 10.78 -25.35
C GLN A 10 12.06 10.77 -23.83
N ALA A 11 10.96 10.73 -23.06
CA ALA A 11 11.01 10.61 -21.61
C ALA A 11 11.64 9.28 -21.12
N LYS A 12 11.51 8.20 -21.89
CA LYS A 12 12.16 6.91 -21.59
C LYS A 12 13.68 6.90 -21.83
N LYS A 13 14.23 7.86 -22.60
CA LYS A 13 15.65 7.92 -22.97
C LYS A 13 16.50 8.80 -22.05
N SER A 14 15.89 9.61 -21.18
CA SER A 14 16.62 10.18 -20.05
C SER A 14 16.84 9.08 -19.03
N SER A 15 18.02 8.46 -19.04
CA SER A 15 18.48 7.65 -17.93
C SER A 15 18.41 8.52 -16.67
N SER A 16 17.42 8.27 -15.81
CA SER A 16 17.29 8.95 -14.53
C SER A 16 18.42 8.46 -13.64
N VAL A 17 19.59 9.10 -13.76
CA VAL A 17 20.61 9.05 -12.72
C VAL A 17 19.98 9.71 -11.51
N VAL A 18 19.45 8.89 -10.60
CA VAL A 18 18.88 9.39 -9.35
C VAL A 18 20.03 10.07 -8.59
N PRO A 19 19.94 11.39 -8.33
CA PRO A 19 21.00 12.09 -7.63
C PRO A 19 21.11 11.50 -6.22
N LEU A 20 22.34 11.21 -5.79
CA LEU A 20 22.61 10.55 -4.51
C LEU A 20 22.08 11.36 -3.31
N GLU A 21 21.93 12.67 -3.47
CA GLU A 21 21.32 13.59 -2.50
C GLU A 21 19.85 13.25 -2.15
N LEU A 22 19.12 12.57 -3.05
CA LEU A 22 17.74 12.15 -2.79
C LEU A 22 17.64 10.77 -2.11
N THR A 23 18.71 9.99 -2.09
CA THR A 23 18.73 8.69 -1.41
C THR A 23 18.32 8.76 0.07
N PRO A 24 18.75 9.74 0.89
CA PRO A 24 18.27 9.83 2.27
C PRO A 24 16.76 10.07 2.36
N LEU A 25 16.18 10.84 1.44
CA LEU A 25 14.73 11.07 1.40
C LEU A 25 13.97 9.77 1.08
N PHE A 26 14.45 8.99 0.12
CA PHE A 26 13.84 7.70 -0.24
C PHE A 26 14.00 6.65 0.87
N ILE A 27 15.14 6.62 1.56
CA ILE A 27 15.36 5.74 2.71
C ILE A 27 14.40 6.13 3.85
N ALA A 28 14.27 7.42 4.16
CA ALA A 28 13.35 7.90 5.18
C ALA A 28 11.89 7.53 4.84
N MET A 29 11.49 7.72 3.58
CA MET A 29 10.16 7.34 3.10
C MET A 29 9.94 5.82 3.20
N GLY A 30 10.92 5.02 2.78
CA GLY A 30 10.86 3.57 2.86
C GLY A 30 10.76 3.07 4.29
N ALA A 31 11.56 3.63 5.21
CA ALA A 31 11.50 3.32 6.63
C ALA A 31 10.15 3.71 7.25
N ALA A 32 9.58 4.85 6.86
CA ALA A 32 8.27 5.28 7.31
C ALA A 32 7.16 4.31 6.84
N VAL A 33 7.17 3.89 5.57
CA VAL A 33 6.17 2.94 5.04
C VAL A 33 6.34 1.54 5.64
N ALA A 34 7.58 1.06 5.78
CA ALA A 34 7.88 -0.23 6.38
C ALA A 34 7.48 -0.28 7.86
N SER A 35 7.78 0.77 8.63
CA SER A 35 7.38 0.85 10.04
C SER A 35 5.87 1.00 10.18
N ALA A 36 5.23 1.86 9.38
CA ALA A 36 3.78 2.02 9.40
C ALA A 36 3.05 0.69 9.11
N SER A 37 3.47 -0.04 8.09
CA SER A 37 2.89 -1.35 7.75
C SER A 37 3.12 -2.38 8.86
N TYR A 38 4.33 -2.50 9.40
CA TYR A 38 4.64 -3.42 10.50
C TYR A 38 3.84 -3.12 11.77
N PHE A 39 3.79 -1.86 12.21
CA PHE A 39 3.05 -1.48 13.41
C PHE A 39 1.54 -1.62 13.23
N THR A 40 1.03 -1.28 12.04
CA THR A 40 -0.39 -1.46 11.71
C THR A 40 -0.76 -2.95 11.76
N TYR A 41 0.02 -3.81 11.11
CA TYR A 41 -0.19 -5.26 11.17
C TYR A 41 -0.12 -5.79 12.60
N LYS A 42 0.93 -5.44 13.35
CA LYS A 42 1.11 -5.87 14.74
C LYS A 42 -0.07 -5.45 15.61
N LYS A 43 -0.57 -4.22 15.42
CA LYS A 43 -1.72 -3.67 16.16
C LYS A 43 -2.99 -4.43 15.82
N PHE A 44 -3.28 -4.71 14.56
CA PHE A 44 -4.50 -5.43 14.18
C PHE A 44 -4.46 -6.94 14.52
N ALA A 45 -3.32 -7.61 14.34
CA ALA A 45 -3.23 -9.06 14.50
C ALA A 45 -3.06 -9.52 15.96
N HIS A 46 -2.32 -8.77 16.77
CA HIS A 46 -1.90 -9.24 18.10
C HIS A 46 -2.49 -8.45 19.26
N ASP A 47 -2.97 -7.22 19.03
CA ASP A 47 -3.54 -6.43 20.11
C ASP A 47 -5.03 -6.77 20.34
N ARG A 48 -5.31 -7.32 21.53
CA ARG A 48 -6.67 -7.69 21.97
C ARG A 48 -7.47 -6.51 22.53
N SER A 49 -6.86 -5.33 22.64
CA SER A 49 -7.53 -4.12 23.12
C SER A 49 -8.48 -3.51 22.09
N LEU A 50 -8.31 -3.79 20.79
CA LEU A 50 -9.14 -3.19 19.75
C LEU A 50 -10.61 -3.60 19.87
N ARG A 51 -11.50 -2.63 19.70
CA ARG A 51 -12.95 -2.81 19.70
C ARG A 51 -13.42 -3.79 18.63
N ILE A 52 -12.70 -3.85 17.50
CA ILE A 52 -12.95 -4.73 16.36
C ILE A 52 -12.73 -6.19 16.78
N THR A 53 -11.71 -6.46 17.60
CA THR A 53 -11.43 -7.79 18.16
C THR A 53 -12.43 -8.18 19.26
N LYS A 54 -13.05 -7.20 19.93
CA LYS A 54 -14.00 -7.40 21.04
C LYS A 54 -15.47 -7.52 20.61
N ASN A 55 -15.83 -7.09 19.40
CA ASN A 55 -17.19 -7.21 18.85
C ASN A 55 -17.15 -7.86 17.44
N PRO A 56 -16.67 -9.11 17.32
CA PRO A 56 -16.59 -9.81 16.03
C PRO A 56 -17.95 -9.93 15.32
N GLU A 57 -19.05 -9.90 16.05
CA GLU A 57 -20.42 -10.00 15.53
C GLU A 57 -20.89 -8.78 14.71
N LEU A 58 -20.20 -7.64 14.81
CA LEU A 58 -20.48 -6.46 13.97
C LEU A 58 -19.75 -6.49 12.62
N SER A 59 -18.93 -7.52 12.37
CA SER A 59 -18.22 -7.67 11.12
C SER A 59 -19.16 -8.11 9.99
N GLU A 60 -19.41 -7.23 9.02
CA GLU A 60 -20.20 -7.56 7.83
C GLU A 60 -19.46 -8.46 6.82
N VAL A 61 -18.21 -8.82 7.13
CA VAL A 61 -17.37 -9.69 6.28
C VAL A 61 -18.06 -11.03 6.02
N GLN A 62 -18.74 -11.59 7.03
CA GLN A 62 -19.45 -12.86 6.86
C GLN A 62 -20.62 -12.73 5.87
N LYS A 63 -21.37 -11.61 5.92
CA LYS A 63 -22.47 -11.33 4.97
C LYS A 63 -21.96 -11.22 3.54
N ALA A 64 -20.80 -10.59 3.34
CA ALA A 64 -20.18 -10.48 2.01
C ALA A 64 -19.73 -11.84 1.47
N ILE A 65 -19.10 -12.68 2.30
CA ILE A 65 -18.66 -14.03 1.91
C ILE A 65 -19.86 -14.92 1.55
N ASP A 66 -20.94 -14.84 2.33
CA ASP A 66 -22.14 -15.65 2.09
C ASP A 66 -22.91 -15.19 0.84
N SER A 67 -22.82 -13.89 0.49
CA SER A 67 -23.39 -13.36 -0.75
C SER A 67 -22.65 -13.81 -2.02
N GLU A 68 -21.33 -13.99 -1.94
CA GLU A 68 -20.51 -14.47 -3.06
C GLU A 68 -20.69 -15.98 -3.31
N LYS A 69 -20.86 -16.78 -2.23
CA LYS A 69 -21.15 -18.23 -2.34
C LYS A 69 -22.54 -18.57 -2.87
N SER A 70 -23.45 -17.61 -2.87
CA SER A 70 -24.84 -17.78 -3.33
C SER A 70 -25.05 -17.32 -4.78
N GLN A 71 -23.99 -16.82 -5.45
CA GLN A 71 -23.93 -16.62 -6.90
C GLN A 71 -23.22 -17.78 -7.59
#